data_AF-A0AAU8A6D0-F1
#
_entry.id   AF-A0AAU8A6D0-F1
#
_cell.length_a   1.000
_cell.length_b   1.000
_cell.length_c   1.000
_cell.angle_alpha   90.00
_cell.angle_beta   90.00
_cell.angle_gamma   90.00
#
_symmetry.space_group_name_H-M   'P 1'
#
loop_
_entity.id
_entity.type
_entity.pdbx_description
1 polymer ?
#
loop_
_entity_poly.entity_id
_entity_poly.type
_entity_poly.pdbx_seq_one_letter_code
_entity_poly.pdbx_strand_id
1 'polypeptide(L)'
;MERKIWIAIVCIAIIALAAAGCVQPAEGGTPADAQVPQDTQLYAERLMDYEMEHKNNVPDAIRVGEVEVVGQRTYTVAEALAKSEDGQEVIMGTFAFDLETGDVFEYHAESGELTQLFRVTDG
;
A
#
# COMPACT_ATOMS: atom_id res chain seq x y z
N MET A 1 -19.11 35.63 46.31
CA MET A 1 -19.90 35.01 45.23
C MET A 1 -19.12 33.83 44.71
N GLU A 2 -19.55 32.65 45.12
CA GLU A 2 -18.91 31.36 44.83
C GLU A 2 -19.53 30.74 43.57
N ARG A 3 -18.68 30.09 42.75
CA ARG A 3 -18.85 28.76 42.11
C ARG A 3 -18.04 28.68 40.81
N LYS A 4 -16.89 27.99 40.87
CA LYS A 4 -16.34 27.24 39.73
C LYS A 4 -16.04 25.83 40.24
N ILE A 5 -16.83 24.87 39.75
CA ILE A 5 -16.74 23.45 40.09
C ILE A 5 -15.53 22.89 39.34
N TRP A 6 -14.49 22.49 40.06
CA TRP A 6 -13.36 21.74 39.52
C TRP A 6 -13.67 20.25 39.67
N ILE A 7 -13.99 19.59 38.55
CA ILE A 7 -14.15 18.14 38.53
C ILE A 7 -12.76 17.52 38.38
N ALA A 8 -12.24 17.03 39.50
CA ALA A 8 -11.10 16.13 39.54
C ALA A 8 -11.58 14.72 39.15
N ILE A 9 -11.03 14.15 38.09
CA ILE A 9 -11.10 12.70 37.83
C ILE A 9 -9.67 12.19 37.74
N VAL A 10 -9.22 11.68 38.88
CA VAL A 10 -8.04 10.84 39.08
C VAL A 10 -8.56 9.42 39.23
N CYS A 11 -8.21 8.53 38.31
CA CYS A 11 -8.20 7.06 38.46
C CYS A 11 -7.04 6.56 37.59
N ILE A 12 -5.80 6.52 38.09
CA ILE A 12 -5.17 5.44 38.89
C ILE A 12 -5.08 4.08 38.16
N ALA A 13 -3.82 3.62 38.13
CA ALA A 13 -3.31 2.25 38.03
C ALA A 13 -3.15 1.59 36.64
N ILE A 14 -1.93 1.79 36.12
CA ILE A 14 -1.14 0.75 35.44
C ILE A 14 -0.81 -0.34 36.48
N ILE A 15 -1.08 -1.62 36.19
CA ILE A 15 -0.18 -2.74 36.52
C ILE A 15 -0.23 -3.76 35.38
N ALA A 16 0.96 -4.13 34.94
CA ALA A 16 1.26 -4.99 33.82
C ALA A 16 1.33 -6.49 34.21
N LEU A 17 1.38 -7.30 33.15
CA LEU A 17 1.95 -8.66 33.04
C LEU A 17 1.26 -9.87 33.71
N ALA A 18 0.71 -10.71 32.82
CA ALA A 18 1.01 -12.13 32.60
C ALA A 18 0.92 -13.14 33.76
N ALA A 19 0.01 -14.10 33.62
CA ALA A 19 0.31 -15.53 33.74
C ALA A 19 -0.81 -16.39 33.16
N ALA A 20 -0.39 -17.49 32.53
CA ALA A 20 -1.10 -18.51 31.77
C ALA A 20 -2.41 -19.07 32.37
N GLY A 21 -3.33 -19.49 31.47
CA GLY A 21 -4.30 -20.54 31.78
C GLY A 21 -5.58 -20.52 30.96
N CYS A 22 -5.58 -21.24 29.84
CA CYS A 22 -6.73 -21.78 29.08
C CYS A 22 -7.50 -20.80 28.16
N VAL A 23 -7.51 -21.08 26.85
CA VAL A 23 -8.70 -21.54 26.10
C VAL A 23 -8.34 -21.79 24.61
N GLN A 24 -8.57 -23.06 24.21
CA GLN A 24 -8.84 -23.66 22.88
C GLN A 24 -7.85 -23.55 21.70
N PRO A 25 -7.49 -24.68 21.06
CA PRO A 25 -6.85 -24.69 19.76
C PRO A 25 -7.91 -24.42 18.69
N ALA A 26 -7.89 -23.24 18.08
CA ALA A 26 -8.44 -23.07 16.76
C ALA A 26 -7.32 -23.43 15.76
N GLU A 27 -7.22 -24.71 15.42
CA GLU A 27 -6.57 -25.15 14.20
C GLU A 27 -7.41 -24.62 13.03
N GLY A 28 -7.05 -23.43 12.58
CA GLY A 28 -7.54 -22.79 11.38
C GLY A 28 -6.42 -21.89 10.93
N GLY A 29 -5.43 -22.47 10.24
CA GLY A 29 -4.33 -21.73 9.66
C GLY A 29 -4.89 -20.62 8.80
N THR A 30 -4.82 -19.38 9.31
CA THR A 30 -4.76 -18.22 8.44
C THR A 30 -3.57 -18.45 7.51
N PRO A 31 -3.73 -18.29 6.18
CA PRO A 31 -2.57 -18.30 5.30
C PRO A 31 -1.59 -17.29 5.90
N ALA A 32 -0.31 -17.66 5.95
CA ALA A 32 0.75 -16.82 6.49
C ALA A 32 0.47 -15.38 6.08
N ASP A 33 0.43 -14.45 7.04
CA ASP A 33 0.50 -13.02 6.78
C ASP A 33 1.70 -12.84 5.85
N ALA A 34 1.44 -12.87 4.54
CA ALA A 34 2.44 -12.62 3.53
C ALA A 34 2.74 -11.15 3.75
N GLN A 35 3.80 -10.88 4.52
CA GLN A 35 4.18 -9.54 4.89
C GLN A 35 4.32 -8.76 3.60
N VAL A 36 3.33 -7.91 3.35
CA VAL A 36 3.25 -7.10 2.15
C VAL A 36 4.49 -6.24 2.12
N PRO A 37 5.39 -6.44 1.14
CA PRO A 37 6.69 -5.78 1.15
C PRO A 37 6.51 -4.27 1.15
N GLN A 38 6.97 -3.58 2.19
CA GLN A 38 6.91 -2.11 2.21
C GLN A 38 7.94 -1.45 1.28
N ASP A 39 8.64 -2.28 0.49
CA ASP A 39 9.64 -1.84 -0.47
C ASP A 39 8.96 -1.52 -1.81
N THR A 40 8.81 -0.23 -2.07
CA THR A 40 8.22 0.29 -3.30
C THR A 40 9.02 -0.06 -4.56
N GLN A 41 10.29 -0.43 -4.40
CA GLN A 41 11.13 -0.91 -5.50
C GLN A 41 10.68 -2.29 -5.98
N LEU A 42 10.25 -3.18 -5.07
CA LEU A 42 9.72 -4.49 -5.44
C LEU A 42 8.43 -4.39 -6.27
N TYR A 43 7.58 -3.38 -6.00
CA TYR A 43 6.38 -3.14 -6.80
C TYR A 43 6.70 -2.61 -8.19
N ALA A 44 7.71 -1.75 -8.31
CA ALA A 44 8.22 -1.29 -9.59
C ALA A 44 8.78 -2.45 -10.44
N GLU A 45 9.54 -3.36 -9.84
CA GLU A 45 10.07 -4.56 -10.53
C GLU A 45 8.92 -5.46 -11.03
N ARG A 46 7.93 -5.73 -10.18
CA ARG A 46 6.77 -6.56 -10.56
C ARG A 46 5.90 -5.92 -11.65
N LEU A 47 5.74 -4.60 -11.61
CA LEU A 47 5.06 -3.88 -12.68
C LEU A 47 5.84 -4.01 -14.01
N MET A 48 7.16 -3.90 -13.98
CA MET A 48 7.98 -4.15 -15.18
C MET A 48 7.80 -5.59 -15.70
N ASP A 49 7.80 -6.59 -14.81
CA ASP A 49 7.58 -8.00 -15.19
C ASP A 49 6.20 -8.21 -15.84
N TYR A 50 5.15 -7.62 -15.27
CA TYR A 50 3.78 -7.70 -15.80
C TYR A 50 3.68 -7.11 -17.22
N GLU A 51 4.23 -5.91 -17.44
CA GLU A 51 4.21 -5.25 -18.76
C GLU A 51 5.04 -6.02 -19.80
N MET A 52 6.17 -6.61 -19.38
CA MET A 52 6.99 -7.49 -20.23
C MET A 52 6.23 -8.74 -20.67
N GLU A 53 5.53 -9.40 -19.76
CA GLU A 53 4.76 -10.62 -20.06
C GLU A 53 3.59 -10.34 -21.01
N HIS A 54 2.91 -9.21 -20.84
CA HIS A 54 1.73 -8.85 -21.61
C HIS A 54 2.06 -8.10 -22.91
N LYS A 55 3.36 -7.82 -23.18
CA LYS A 55 3.88 -7.12 -24.37
C LYS A 55 3.25 -5.76 -24.65
N ASN A 56 2.63 -5.16 -23.65
CA ASN A 56 2.11 -3.81 -23.72
C ASN A 56 3.20 -2.87 -23.23
N ASN A 57 3.93 -2.23 -24.15
CA ASN A 57 4.66 -1.01 -23.83
C ASN A 57 5.59 -1.09 -22.60
N VAL A 58 6.57 -2.01 -22.63
CA VAL A 58 7.56 -2.16 -21.57
C VAL A 58 8.27 -0.82 -21.30
N PRO A 59 8.16 -0.25 -20.09
CA PRO A 59 8.81 1.02 -19.78
C PRO A 59 10.32 0.86 -19.59
N ASP A 60 11.06 1.93 -19.86
CA ASP A 60 12.51 1.98 -19.60
C ASP A 60 12.82 2.13 -18.10
N ALA A 61 11.91 2.74 -17.36
CA ALA A 61 12.02 2.92 -15.91
C ALA A 61 10.65 3.10 -15.26
N ILE A 62 10.58 2.77 -13.96
CA ILE A 62 9.47 3.16 -13.10
C ILE A 62 9.97 4.18 -12.09
N ARG A 63 9.34 5.35 -12.06
CA ARG A 63 9.60 6.39 -11.07
C ARG A 63 8.54 6.28 -9.97
N VAL A 64 8.96 5.85 -8.79
CA VAL A 64 8.11 5.85 -7.59
C VAL A 64 7.96 7.30 -7.10
N GLY A 65 6.73 7.74 -6.95
CA GLY A 65 6.34 9.07 -6.51
C GLY A 65 5.93 9.11 -5.04
N GLU A 66 4.99 10.01 -4.73
CA GLU A 66 4.51 10.24 -3.38
C GLU A 66 3.39 9.27 -2.97
N VAL A 67 3.13 9.24 -1.66
CA VAL A 67 2.01 8.50 -1.08
C VAL A 67 0.75 9.35 -1.20
N GLU A 68 -0.30 8.77 -1.75
CA GLU A 68 -1.60 9.40 -1.95
C GLU A 68 -2.72 8.60 -1.27
N VAL A 69 -3.75 9.30 -0.79
CA VAL A 69 -4.95 8.68 -0.22
C VAL A 69 -6.08 8.76 -1.24
N VAL A 70 -6.47 7.61 -1.80
CA VAL A 70 -7.58 7.49 -2.75
C VAL A 70 -8.74 6.80 -2.05
N GLY A 71 -9.83 7.55 -1.85
CA GLY A 71 -10.98 7.09 -1.05
C GLY A 71 -10.62 6.94 0.43
N GLN A 72 -10.53 5.69 0.92
CA GLN A 72 -10.17 5.36 2.32
C GLN A 72 -8.86 4.58 2.43
N ARG A 73 -8.12 4.41 1.32
CA ARG A 73 -6.90 3.62 1.27
C ARG A 73 -5.70 4.47 0.86
N THR A 74 -4.53 4.03 1.30
CA THR A 74 -3.26 4.69 1.05
C THR A 74 -2.48 3.91 -0.01
N TYR A 75 -2.03 4.62 -1.04
CA TYR A 75 -1.29 4.06 -2.15
C TYR A 75 0.02 4.82 -2.33
N THR A 76 1.03 4.16 -2.90
CA THR A 76 2.15 4.88 -3.50
C THR A 76 1.92 5.01 -5.00
N VAL A 77 1.94 6.23 -5.51
CA VAL A 77 1.76 6.48 -6.94
C VAL A 77 3.11 6.34 -7.64
N ALA A 78 3.15 5.67 -8.78
CA ALA A 78 4.33 5.51 -9.60
C ALA A 78 4.03 5.82 -11.07
N GLU A 79 5.05 6.26 -11.80
CA GLU A 79 4.95 6.58 -13.22
C GLU A 79 5.86 5.66 -14.01
N ALA A 80 5.31 5.04 -15.06
CA ALA A 80 6.11 4.33 -16.04
C ALA A 80 6.65 5.31 -17.07
N LEU A 81 7.96 5.27 -17.30
CA LEU A 81 8.68 6.19 -18.17
C LEU A 81 9.28 5.44 -19.35
N ALA A 82 9.16 6.00 -20.55
CA ALA A 82 9.97 5.62 -21.71
C ALA A 82 10.82 6.79 -22.18
N LYS A 83 11.96 6.50 -22.79
CA LYS A 83 12.81 7.47 -23.45
C LYS A 83 12.38 7.60 -24.91
N SER A 84 12.08 8.82 -25.31
CA SER A 84 11.88 9.17 -26.71
C SER A 84 13.18 9.04 -27.51
N GLU A 85 13.09 9.10 -28.84
CA GLU A 85 14.27 9.10 -29.72
C GLU A 85 15.23 10.27 -29.42
N ASP A 86 14.71 11.38 -28.91
CA ASP A 86 15.48 12.57 -28.51
C ASP A 86 16.05 12.46 -27.08
N GLY A 87 15.86 11.33 -26.41
CA GLY A 87 16.32 11.06 -25.05
C GLY A 87 15.49 11.72 -23.95
N GLN A 88 14.31 12.26 -24.26
CA GLN A 88 13.39 12.82 -23.26
C GLN A 88 12.57 11.71 -22.62
N GLU A 89 12.32 11.82 -21.31
CA GLU A 89 11.43 10.92 -20.60
C GLU A 89 9.97 11.29 -20.86
N VAL A 90 9.18 10.30 -21.26
CA VAL A 90 7.74 10.40 -21.54
C VAL A 90 7.02 9.47 -20.58
N ILE A 91 5.99 9.98 -19.91
CA ILE A 91 5.13 9.17 -19.04
C ILE A 91 4.23 8.32 -19.94
N MET A 92 4.34 7.00 -19.79
CA MET A 92 3.54 6.02 -20.52
C MET A 92 2.26 5.66 -19.76
N GLY A 93 2.30 5.73 -18.43
CA GLY A 93 1.19 5.40 -17.57
C GLY A 93 1.48 5.76 -16.11
N THR A 94 0.43 5.87 -15.33
CA THR A 94 0.48 6.11 -13.89
C THR A 94 -0.17 4.94 -13.17
N PHE A 95 0.44 4.50 -12.08
CA PHE A 95 0.07 3.30 -11.36
C PHE A 95 -0.01 3.59 -9.87
N ALA A 96 -0.83 2.84 -9.16
CA ALA A 96 -0.95 2.91 -7.71
C ALA A 96 -0.64 1.55 -7.10
N PHE A 97 0.26 1.54 -6.11
CA PHE A 97 0.61 0.38 -5.32
C PHE A 97 -0.12 0.44 -3.99
N ASP A 98 -0.99 -0.52 -3.71
CA ASP A 98 -1.66 -0.66 -2.42
C ASP A 98 -0.64 -1.10 -1.37
N LEU A 99 -0.36 -0.25 -0.38
CA LEU A 99 0.65 -0.53 0.65
C LEU A 99 0.20 -1.57 1.67
N GLU A 100 -1.09 -1.88 1.72
CA GLU A 100 -1.68 -2.87 2.62
C GLU A 100 -1.71 -4.25 1.99
N THR A 101 -1.99 -4.37 0.69
CA THR A 101 -2.12 -5.67 -0.01
C THR A 101 -0.99 -5.99 -0.99
N GLY A 102 -0.26 -4.96 -1.43
CA GLY A 102 0.74 -5.06 -2.49
C GLY A 102 0.16 -5.10 -3.89
N ASP A 103 -1.17 -4.98 -4.03
CA ASP A 103 -1.84 -5.02 -5.33
C ASP A 103 -1.48 -3.79 -6.18
N VAL A 104 -1.47 -3.99 -7.50
CA VAL A 104 -1.11 -2.95 -8.45
C VAL A 104 -2.32 -2.57 -9.31
N PHE A 105 -2.54 -1.27 -9.43
CA PHE A 105 -3.62 -0.66 -10.17
C PHE A 105 -3.07 0.33 -11.20
N GLU A 106 -3.74 0.46 -12.33
CA GLU A 106 -3.62 1.63 -13.19
C GLU A 106 -4.37 2.79 -12.52
N TYR A 107 -3.73 3.96 -12.46
CA TYR A 107 -4.28 5.15 -11.83
C TYR A 107 -4.60 6.22 -12.87
N HIS A 108 -5.87 6.54 -13.01
CA HIS A 108 -6.34 7.60 -13.89
C HIS A 108 -6.37 8.93 -13.12
N ALA A 109 -5.23 9.64 -13.10
CA ALA A 109 -5.04 10.84 -12.29
C ALA A 109 -6.08 11.97 -12.54
N GLU A 110 -6.67 12.04 -13.75
CA GLU A 110 -7.71 13.02 -14.05
C GLU A 110 -9.06 12.71 -13.39
N SER A 111 -9.42 11.43 -13.28
CA SER A 111 -10.69 10.99 -12.69
C SER A 111 -10.57 10.51 -11.24
N GLY A 112 -9.37 10.20 -10.78
CA GLY A 112 -9.11 9.55 -9.50
C GLY A 112 -9.51 8.07 -9.48
N GLU A 113 -9.77 7.46 -10.64
CA GLU A 113 -10.19 6.07 -10.75
C GLU A 113 -8.99 5.10 -10.72
N LEU A 114 -9.22 3.94 -10.13
CA LEU A 114 -8.25 2.85 -10.02
C LEU A 114 -8.78 1.62 -10.76
N THR A 115 -8.01 1.14 -11.74
CA THR A 115 -8.31 -0.09 -12.49
C THR A 115 -7.33 -1.17 -12.06
N GLN A 116 -7.82 -2.28 -11.48
CA GLN A 116 -6.95 -3.34 -10.97
C GLN A 116 -6.23 -4.05 -12.12
N LEU A 117 -4.90 -4.13 -12.04
CA LEU A 117 -4.07 -4.85 -13.02
C LEU A 117 -3.79 -6.27 -12.56
N PHE A 118 -3.14 -6.44 -11.42
CA PHE A 118 -2.83 -7.75 -10.86
C PHE A 118 -2.72 -7.72 -9.33
N ARG A 119 -2.85 -8.91 -8.73
CA ARG A 119 -2.65 -9.12 -7.30
C ARG A 119 -1.29 -9.71 -7.04
N VAL A 120 -0.58 -9.13 -6.09
CA VAL A 120 0.75 -9.63 -5.72
C VAL A 120 0.69 -10.95 -4.95
N THR A 121 -0.43 -11.22 -4.29
CA THR A 121 -0.64 -12.41 -3.46
C THR A 121 -1.05 -13.67 -4.23
N ASP A 122 -1.36 -13.55 -5.53
CA ASP A 122 -1.76 -14.67 -6.40
C ASP A 122 -0.56 -15.37 -7.09
N GLY A 123 0.67 -15.08 -6.65
CA GLY A 123 1.92 -15.65 -7.18
C GLY A 123 2.12 -17.14 -6.94
#